data_AF-A0A645FQN8-F1
#
_entry.id   AF-A0A645FQN8-F1
#
_cell.length_a   1.000
_cell.length_b   1.000
_cell.length_c   1.000
_cell.angle_alpha   90.00
_cell.angle_beta   90.00
_cell.angle_gamma   90.00
#
_symmetry.space_group_name_H-M   'P 1'
#
loop_
_entity.id
_entity.type
_entity.pdbx_description
1 polymer ?
#
loop_
_entity_poly.entity_id
_entity_poly.type
_entity_poly.pdbx_seq_one_letter_code
_entity_poly.pdbx_strand_id
1 'polypeptide(L)'
;MFPDYFAKAFLAAQKGTSLPRMTLHGTRHTHATTLLREGIPVHIVSKRQGHKDPSVTLNVYADAIPKDDDRAVEVFAKAVWGA
;
A
#
# COMPACT_ATOMS: atom_id res chain seq x y z
N MET A 1 22.46 -13.59 -4.80
CA MET A 1 21.63 -14.39 -3.88
C MET A 1 22.19 -14.22 -2.46
N PHE A 2 21.62 -13.27 -1.69
CA PHE A 2 21.74 -13.13 -0.23
C PHE A 2 20.33 -13.07 0.44
N PRO A 3 19.30 -13.81 -0.03
CA PRO A 3 17.90 -13.43 0.22
C PRO A 3 17.45 -13.80 1.64
N ASP A 4 17.96 -14.91 2.17
CA ASP A 4 17.43 -15.52 3.39
C ASP A 4 17.94 -14.87 4.66
N TYR A 5 19.18 -14.36 4.66
CA TYR A 5 19.78 -13.80 5.87
C TYR A 5 19.00 -12.58 6.36
N PHE A 6 18.76 -11.61 5.49
CA PHE A 6 18.01 -10.40 5.82
C PHE A 6 16.54 -10.71 6.14
N ALA A 7 15.92 -11.63 5.41
CA ALA A 7 14.55 -12.05 5.71
C ALA A 7 14.44 -12.69 7.11
N LYS A 8 15.38 -13.59 7.47
CA LYS A 8 15.41 -14.24 8.79
C LYS A 8 15.73 -13.25 9.90
N ALA A 9 16.70 -12.36 9.69
CA ALA A 9 17.04 -11.31 10.65
C ALA A 9 15.85 -10.38 10.90
N PHE A 10 15.13 -9.99 9.84
CA PHE A 10 13.92 -9.16 9.96
C PHE A 10 12.80 -9.86 10.74
N LEU A 11 12.59 -11.16 10.49
CA LEU A 11 11.59 -11.95 11.24
C LEU A 11 12.00 -12.15 12.70
N ALA A 12 13.31 -12.29 12.98
CA ALA A 12 13.83 -12.41 14.33
C ALA A 12 13.68 -11.09 15.11
N ALA A 13 13.97 -9.95 14.47
CA ALA A 13 13.85 -8.62 15.06
C ALA A 13 12.41 -8.24 15.45
N GLN A 14 11.41 -8.85 14.82
CA GLN A 14 9.99 -8.66 15.18
C GLN A 14 9.60 -9.37 16.49
N LYS A 15 10.39 -10.35 16.97
CA LYS A 15 10.07 -11.08 18.21
C LYS A 15 10.08 -10.12 19.40
N GLY A 16 9.02 -10.16 20.21
CA GLY A 16 8.87 -9.29 21.39
C GLY A 16 8.31 -7.90 21.09
N THR A 17 8.01 -7.60 19.82
CA THR A 17 7.28 -6.38 19.45
C THR A 17 5.76 -6.61 19.47
N SER A 18 4.97 -5.54 19.57
CA SER A 18 3.51 -5.58 19.41
C SER A 18 3.05 -5.53 17.95
N LEU A 19 3.99 -5.58 16.99
CA LEU A 19 3.67 -5.45 15.58
C LEU A 19 3.16 -6.78 15.01
N PRO A 20 2.22 -6.76 14.05
CA PRO A 20 1.85 -7.94 13.30
C PRO A 20 3.06 -8.54 12.58
N ARG A 21 3.13 -9.88 12.56
CA ARG A 21 4.18 -10.57 11.82
C ARG A 21 4.08 -10.25 10.32
N MET A 22 5.13 -9.70 9.75
CA MET A 22 5.19 -9.37 8.32
C MET A 22 6.55 -9.69 7.70
N THR A 23 6.57 -9.84 6.38
CA THR A 23 7.80 -10.01 5.60
C THR A 23 8.34 -8.65 5.16
N LEU A 24 9.60 -8.60 4.72
CA LEU A 24 10.16 -7.40 4.08
C LEU A 24 9.37 -6.99 2.83
N HIS A 25 8.81 -7.95 2.09
CA HIS A 25 7.92 -7.62 0.98
C HIS A 25 6.56 -7.08 1.48
N GLY A 26 6.08 -7.58 2.61
CA GLY A 26 4.90 -7.05 3.30
C GLY A 26 5.03 -5.57 3.64
N THR A 27 6.21 -5.09 4.05
CA THR A 27 6.40 -3.66 4.34
C THR A 27 6.26 -2.80 3.08
N ARG A 28 6.71 -3.30 1.92
CA ARG A 28 6.50 -2.66 0.62
C ARG A 28 5.01 -2.59 0.27
N HIS A 29 4.25 -3.65 0.55
CA HIS A 29 2.80 -3.63 0.38
C HIS A 29 2.09 -2.63 1.29
N THR A 30 2.46 -2.59 2.57
CA THR A 30 1.93 -1.61 3.52
C THR A 30 2.19 -0.19 3.04
N HIS A 31 3.43 0.11 2.63
CA HIS A 31 3.81 1.44 2.13
C HIS A 31 2.94 1.89 0.94
N ALA A 32 2.78 1.02 -0.06
CA ALA A 32 1.99 1.34 -1.24
C ALA A 32 0.49 1.50 -0.90
N THR A 33 -0.07 0.60 -0.09
CA THR A 33 -1.48 0.63 0.31
C THR A 33 -1.80 1.89 1.11
N THR A 34 -0.92 2.29 2.04
CA THR A 34 -1.09 3.54 2.80
C THR A 34 -1.13 4.75 1.89
N LEU A 35 -0.18 4.88 0.95
CA LEU A 35 -0.18 6.01 0.02
C LEU A 35 -1.43 6.05 -0.86
N LEU A 36 -1.90 4.90 -1.33
CA LEU A 36 -3.12 4.83 -2.13
C LEU A 36 -4.35 5.25 -1.33
N ARG A 37 -4.46 4.82 -0.07
CA ARG A 37 -5.55 5.22 0.84
C ARG A 37 -5.55 6.71 1.18
N GLU A 38 -4.38 7.33 1.23
CA GLU A 38 -4.26 8.79 1.36
C GLU A 38 -4.61 9.55 0.06
N GLY A 39 -5.02 8.83 -0.99
CA GLY A 39 -5.43 9.41 -2.27
C GLY A 39 -4.27 9.75 -3.21
N ILE A 40 -3.05 9.25 -2.93
CA ILE A 40 -1.92 9.47 -3.82
C ILE A 40 -2.15 8.67 -5.11
N PRO A 41 -2.07 9.30 -6.30
CA PRO A 41 -2.35 8.62 -7.55
C PRO A 41 -1.46 7.40 -7.78
N VAL A 42 -2.05 6.30 -8.27
CA VAL A 42 -1.38 5.01 -8.48
C VAL A 42 -0.11 5.11 -9.32
N HIS A 43 -0.09 5.97 -10.35
CA HIS A 43 1.09 6.16 -11.19
C HIS A 43 2.27 6.79 -10.42
N ILE A 44 2.01 7.65 -9.43
CA ILE A 44 3.03 8.23 -8.55
C ILE A 44 3.55 7.17 -7.57
N VAL A 45 2.66 6.41 -6.94
CA VAL A 45 3.04 5.32 -6.03
C VAL A 45 3.85 4.26 -6.77
N SER A 46 3.43 3.93 -7.99
CA SER A 46 4.13 2.98 -8.87
C SER A 46 5.52 3.46 -9.25
N LYS A 47 5.66 4.73 -9.67
CA LYS A 47 6.95 5.34 -9.97
C LYS A 47 7.88 5.35 -8.76
N ARG A 48 7.38 5.69 -7.57
CA ARG A 48 8.14 5.66 -6.31
C ARG A 48 8.66 4.25 -5.98
N GLN A 49 7.88 3.23 -6.33
CA GLN A 49 8.27 1.84 -6.14
C GLN A 49 9.26 1.34 -7.21
N GLY A 50 9.47 2.09 -8.30
CA GLY A 50 10.35 1.70 -9.39
C GLY A 50 9.73 0.69 -10.36
N HIS A 51 8.40 0.54 -10.37
CA HIS A 51 7.72 -0.29 -11.36
C HIS A 51 7.74 0.41 -12.71
N LYS A 52 8.18 -0.30 -13.75
CA LYS A 52 8.15 0.20 -15.14
C LYS A 52 6.72 0.32 -15.68
N ASP A 53 5.81 -0.50 -15.17
CA ASP A 53 4.40 -0.51 -15.56
C ASP A 53 3.49 -0.26 -14.33
N PRO A 54 2.71 0.84 -14.32
CA PRO A 54 1.69 1.10 -13.31
C PRO A 54 0.62 0.03 -13.15
N SER A 55 0.36 -0.79 -14.19
CA SER A 55 -0.63 -1.87 -14.15
C SER A 55 -0.32 -2.90 -13.05
N VAL A 56 0.97 -3.15 -12.77
CA VAL A 56 1.41 -4.04 -11.69
C VAL A 56 0.95 -3.51 -10.33
N THR A 57 1.03 -2.20 -10.12
CA THR A 57 0.57 -1.57 -8.89
C THR A 57 -0.95 -1.58 -8.83
N LEU A 58 -1.63 -1.29 -9.93
CA LEU A 58 -3.09 -1.29 -10.00
C LEU A 58 -3.66 -2.68 -9.67
N ASN A 59 -3.13 -3.74 -10.30
CA ASN A 59 -3.59 -5.11 -10.12
C ASN A 59 -3.33 -5.65 -8.71
N VAL A 60 -2.29 -5.17 -8.03
CA VAL A 60 -1.93 -5.64 -6.68
C VAL A 60 -2.71 -4.92 -5.58
N TYR A 61 -3.13 -3.67 -5.81
CA TYR A 61 -3.77 -2.84 -4.77
C TYR A 61 -5.23 -2.48 -5.06
N ALA A 62 -5.80 -2.87 -6.20
CA ALA A 62 -7.22 -2.66 -6.53
C ALA A 62 -8.15 -3.18 -5.42
N ASP A 63 -7.81 -4.32 -4.80
CA ASP A 63 -8.63 -4.96 -3.76
C ASP A 63 -8.40 -4.39 -2.35
N ALA A 64 -7.43 -3.49 -2.15
CA ALA A 64 -7.15 -2.89 -0.83
C ALA A 64 -8.08 -1.72 -0.47
N ILE A 65 -8.92 -1.37 -1.45
CA ILE A 65 -9.73 -0.16 -1.60
C ILE A 65 -11.28 -0.36 -1.44
N PRO A 66 -11.84 -1.45 -0.87
CA PRO A 66 -13.30 -1.59 -0.72
C PRO A 66 -14.00 -0.45 0.05
N LYS A 67 -13.26 0.28 0.91
CA LYS A 67 -13.78 1.43 1.67
C LYS A 67 -13.66 2.77 0.94
N ASP A 68 -13.00 2.84 -0.21
CA ASP A 68 -12.89 4.12 -0.91
C ASP A 68 -14.10 4.42 -1.78
N ASP A 69 -15.03 3.47 -2.02
CA ASP A 69 -16.26 3.79 -2.75
C ASP A 69 -17.14 4.76 -1.95
N ASP A 70 -17.35 4.48 -0.66
CA ASP A 70 -18.04 5.39 0.26
C ASP A 70 -17.35 6.77 0.31
N ARG A 71 -16.02 6.77 0.40
CA ARG A 71 -15.22 8.01 0.36
C ARG A 71 -15.33 8.73 -0.99
N ALA A 72 -15.39 8.00 -2.10
CA ALA A 72 -15.53 8.57 -3.43
C ALA A 72 -16.91 9.24 -3.57
N VAL A 73 -17.96 8.60 -3.04
CA VAL A 73 -19.30 9.18 -2.94
C VAL A 73 -19.27 10.45 -2.09
N GLU A 74 -18.65 10.44 -0.91
CA GLU A 74 -18.52 11.63 -0.05
C GLU A 74 -17.76 12.78 -0.75
N VAL A 75 -16.62 12.47 -1.37
CA VAL A 75 -15.80 13.47 -2.09
C VAL A 75 -16.57 14.07 -3.25
N PHE A 76 -17.25 13.24 -4.04
CA PHE A 76 -18.10 13.70 -5.14
C PHE A 76 -19.26 14.56 -4.61
N ALA A 77 -19.93 14.10 -3.55
CA ALA A 77 -21.06 14.81 -2.99
C ALA A 77 -20.67 16.18 -2.47
N LYS A 78 -19.54 16.28 -1.77
CA LYS A 78 -18.97 17.55 -1.32
C LYS A 78 -18.57 18.46 -2.49
N ALA A 79 -17.99 17.91 -3.55
CA ALA A 79 -17.56 18.69 -4.71
C ALA A 79 -18.74 19.25 -5.52
N VAL A 80 -19.82 18.50 -5.63
CA VAL A 80 -21.01 18.89 -6.42
C VAL A 80 -21.99 19.72 -5.61
N TRP A 81 -22.22 19.38 -4.35
CA TRP A 81 -23.29 19.96 -3.52
C TRP A 81 -22.80 20.78 -2.31
N GLY A 82 -21.50 20.79 -1.99
CA GLY A 82 -20.90 21.70 -1.01
C GLY A 82 -21.34 21.52 0.46
N ALA A 83 -21.97 20.39 0.80
CA ALA A 83 -22.42 20.08 2.16
C ALA A 83 -21.28 19.56 3.05
#